data_AF-A0A2P2M009-F1
#
_entry.id   AF-A0A2P2M009-F1
#
_cell.length_a   1.000
_cell.length_b   1.000
_cell.length_c   1.000
_cell.angle_alpha   90.00
_cell.angle_beta   90.00
_cell.angle_gamma   90.00
#
_symmetry.space_group_name_H-M   'P 1'
#
loop_
_entity.id
_entity.type
_entity.pdbx_description
1 polymer ?
#
loop_
_entity_poly.entity_id
_entity_poly.type
_entity_poly.pdbx_seq_one_letter_code
_entity_poly.pdbx_strand_id
1 'polypeptide(L)'
;MESLAQLEALCERLYNSQDSVERAHAENTLKCFSVNTDYIAQCQYILDNALTPYALMLASSSLLKQVTEHSLSLQLRLDIRNYLINYLATRGPSLQSFVTASLIQLLCRVTKFGWFDDDRFRDVVNDCTNFLIQVIFLFLLCIVAIGSIFDHSHVFVSFCLLISNKISTKSIFSAFL
;
A
#
# COMPACT_ATOMS: atom_id res chain seq x y z
N MET A 1 -20.80 -14.78 -8.13
CA MET A 1 -19.99 -13.98 -7.19
C MET A 1 -20.13 -14.63 -5.83
N GLU A 2 -19.03 -15.10 -5.23
CA GLU A 2 -19.03 -15.44 -3.80
C GLU A 2 -19.50 -14.20 -3.04
N SER A 3 -20.35 -14.38 -2.02
CA SER A 3 -20.78 -13.23 -1.23
C SER A 3 -19.57 -12.68 -0.46
N LEU A 4 -19.50 -11.36 -0.27
CA LEU A 4 -18.41 -10.74 0.49
C LEU A 4 -18.23 -11.40 1.86
N ALA A 5 -19.33 -11.76 2.52
CA ALA A 5 -19.32 -12.49 3.79
C ALA A 5 -18.64 -13.88 3.72
N GLN A 6 -18.78 -14.61 2.61
CA GLN A 6 -18.07 -15.88 2.40
C GLN A 6 -16.57 -15.64 2.24
N LEU A 7 -16.17 -14.61 1.49
CA LEU A 7 -14.77 -14.23 1.33
C LEU A 7 -14.15 -13.84 2.68
N GLU A 8 -14.85 -13.06 3.50
CA GLU A 8 -14.41 -12.70 4.83
C GLU A 8 -14.20 -13.93 5.72
N ALA A 9 -15.14 -14.89 5.69
CA ALA A 9 -14.99 -16.15 6.41
C ALA A 9 -13.79 -16.99 5.93
N LEU A 10 -13.48 -16.97 4.63
CA LEU A 10 -12.28 -17.62 4.09
C LEU A 10 -11.00 -16.91 4.56
N CYS A 11 -11.00 -15.58 4.60
CA CYS A 11 -9.87 -14.81 5.11
C CYS A 11 -9.61 -15.12 6.59
N GLU A 12 -10.66 -15.17 7.41
CA GLU A 12 -10.55 -15.56 8.82
C GLU A 12 -9.89 -16.93 8.97
N ARG A 13 -10.32 -17.93 8.19
CA ARG A 13 -9.71 -19.27 8.20
C ARG A 13 -8.25 -19.25 7.75
N LEU A 14 -7.92 -18.45 6.74
CA LEU A 14 -6.56 -18.32 6.22
C LEU A 14 -5.57 -17.84 7.30
N TYR A 15 -5.98 -16.86 8.13
CA TYR A 15 -5.10 -16.26 9.12
C TYR A 15 -5.22 -16.86 10.53
N ASN A 16 -6.37 -17.44 10.89
CA ASN A 16 -6.64 -17.91 12.26
C ASN A 16 -6.81 -19.44 12.42
N SER A 17 -7.03 -20.21 11.34
CA SER A 17 -7.22 -21.66 11.49
C SER A 17 -5.92 -22.37 11.88
N GLN A 18 -6.00 -23.28 12.84
CA GLN A 18 -4.91 -24.17 13.24
C GLN A 18 -4.85 -25.45 12.38
N ASP A 19 -5.91 -25.75 11.64
CA ASP A 19 -5.95 -26.87 10.71
C ASP A 19 -5.26 -26.48 9.39
N SER A 20 -4.19 -27.21 9.05
CA SER A 20 -3.43 -26.98 7.83
C SER A 20 -4.24 -27.23 6.56
N VAL A 21 -5.21 -28.14 6.59
CA VAL A 21 -6.06 -28.48 5.46
C VAL A 21 -7.06 -27.37 5.19
N GLU A 22 -7.72 -26.85 6.24
CA GLU A 22 -8.65 -25.72 6.11
C GLU A 22 -7.95 -24.46 5.62
N ARG A 23 -6.76 -24.16 6.18
CA ARG A 23 -5.97 -23.01 5.76
C ARG A 23 -5.50 -23.15 4.31
N ALA A 24 -5.04 -24.33 3.89
CA ALA A 24 -4.65 -24.58 2.51
C ALA A 24 -5.84 -24.50 1.54
N HIS A 25 -7.03 -24.93 1.97
CA HIS A 25 -8.24 -24.77 1.17
C HIS A 25 -8.58 -23.29 0.97
N ALA A 26 -8.60 -22.50 2.04
CA ALA A 26 -8.85 -21.06 1.98
C ALA A 26 -7.80 -20.35 1.09
N GLU A 27 -6.51 -20.69 1.25
CA GLU A 27 -5.44 -20.14 0.44
C GLU A 27 -5.63 -20.46 -1.04
N ASN A 28 -5.93 -21.70 -1.40
CA ASN A 28 -6.15 -22.10 -2.79
C ASN A 28 -7.32 -21.37 -3.43
N THR A 29 -8.41 -21.15 -2.69
CA THR A 29 -9.57 -20.40 -3.19
C THR A 29 -9.22 -18.92 -3.39
N LEU A 30 -8.51 -18.31 -2.44
CA LEU A 30 -8.18 -16.88 -2.47
C LEU A 30 -6.97 -16.55 -3.36
N LYS A 31 -6.22 -17.56 -3.82
CA LYS A 31 -4.99 -17.38 -4.62
C LYS A 31 -5.20 -16.58 -5.90
N CYS A 32 -6.38 -16.71 -6.53
CA CYS A 32 -6.71 -16.03 -7.79
C CYS A 32 -6.56 -14.50 -7.70
N PHE A 33 -6.89 -13.91 -6.54
CA PHE A 33 -6.74 -12.48 -6.27
C PHE A 33 -5.29 -12.00 -6.40
N SER A 34 -4.30 -12.88 -6.23
CA SER A 34 -2.89 -12.50 -6.29
C SER A 34 -2.21 -12.82 -7.63
N VAL A 35 -2.89 -13.55 -8.51
CA VAL A 35 -2.31 -14.09 -9.76
C VAL A 35 -2.96 -13.48 -11.01
N ASN A 36 -4.24 -13.11 -10.95
CA ASN A 36 -4.95 -12.54 -12.09
C ASN A 36 -5.23 -11.04 -11.87
N THR A 37 -4.68 -10.21 -12.76
CA THR A 37 -4.85 -8.75 -12.77
C THR A 37 -6.30 -8.29 -12.97
N ASP A 38 -7.18 -9.15 -13.48
CA ASP A 38 -8.61 -8.86 -13.59
C ASP A 38 -9.26 -8.64 -12.21
N TYR A 39 -8.65 -9.16 -11.14
CA TYR A 39 -9.14 -9.04 -9.77
C TYR A 39 -8.72 -7.73 -9.07
N ILE A 40 -8.00 -6.81 -9.72
CA ILE A 40 -7.61 -5.52 -9.11
C ILE A 40 -8.84 -4.74 -8.65
N ALA A 41 -9.84 -4.62 -9.52
CA ALA A 41 -11.09 -3.94 -9.19
C ALA A 41 -11.82 -4.64 -8.04
N GLN A 42 -11.76 -5.97 -7.98
CA GLN A 42 -12.35 -6.75 -6.88
C GLN A 42 -11.59 -6.53 -5.57
N CYS A 43 -10.26 -6.41 -5.58
CA CYS A 43 -9.47 -6.06 -4.40
C CYS A 43 -9.84 -4.66 -3.88
N GLN A 44 -10.04 -3.68 -4.76
CA GLN A 44 -10.51 -2.34 -4.37
C GLN A 44 -11.92 -2.40 -3.78
N TYR A 45 -12.82 -3.19 -4.39
CA TYR A 45 -14.15 -3.43 -3.86
C TYR A 45 -14.10 -4.04 -2.44
N ILE A 46 -13.22 -5.01 -2.18
CA ILE A 46 -13.02 -5.58 -0.85
C ILE A 46 -12.52 -4.53 0.13
N LEU A 47 -11.54 -3.70 -0.26
CA LEU A 47 -11.04 -2.62 0.60
C LEU A 47 -12.15 -1.62 0.98
N ASP A 48 -13.05 -1.30 0.05
CA ASP A 48 -14.11 -0.32 0.29
C ASP A 48 -15.25 -0.87 1.16
N ASN A 49 -15.55 -2.17 1.06
CA ASN A 49 -16.76 -2.77 1.61
C ASN A 49 -16.55 -3.80 2.73
N ALA A 50 -15.36 -4.40 2.85
CA ALA A 50 -15.13 -5.40 3.89
C ALA A 50 -15.10 -4.76 5.28
N LEU A 51 -15.62 -5.50 6.26
CA LEU A 51 -15.67 -5.11 7.66
C LEU A 51 -14.57 -5.80 8.46
N THR A 52 -14.07 -6.94 7.96
CA THR A 52 -13.01 -7.71 8.63
C THR A 52 -11.61 -7.22 8.24
N PRO A 53 -10.68 -7.09 9.19
CA PRO A 53 -9.32 -6.63 8.92
C PRO A 53 -8.51 -7.63 8.08
N TYR A 54 -8.85 -8.93 8.16
CA TYR A 54 -8.18 -9.98 7.38
C TYR A 54 -8.56 -9.94 5.90
N ALA A 55 -9.79 -9.57 5.54
CA ALA A 55 -10.15 -9.35 4.15
C ALA A 55 -9.45 -8.12 3.56
N LEU A 56 -9.31 -7.04 4.34
CA LEU A 56 -8.52 -5.87 3.95
C LEU A 56 -7.04 -6.25 3.75
N MET A 57 -6.48 -7.06 4.66
CA MET A 57 -5.12 -7.57 4.55
C MET A 57 -4.93 -8.44 3.30
N LEU A 58 -5.87 -9.35 3.00
CA LEU A 58 -5.85 -10.17 1.79
C LEU A 58 -5.83 -9.28 0.53
N ALA A 59 -6.75 -8.31 0.44
CA ALA A 59 -6.84 -7.42 -0.71
C ALA A 59 -5.57 -6.59 -0.90
N SER A 60 -5.03 -6.01 0.18
CA SER A 60 -3.77 -5.26 0.14
C SER A 60 -2.59 -6.15 -0.29
N SER A 61 -2.48 -7.36 0.25
CA SER A 61 -1.39 -8.29 -0.06
C SER A 61 -1.47 -8.80 -1.50
N SER A 62 -2.69 -9.07 -1.97
CA SER A 62 -2.98 -9.44 -3.35
C SER A 62 -2.56 -8.35 -4.32
N LEU A 63 -2.96 -7.10 -4.09
CA LEU A 63 -2.53 -5.95 -4.90
C LEU A 63 -1.01 -5.75 -4.88
N LEU A 64 -0.36 -5.93 -3.71
CA LEU A 64 1.09 -5.80 -3.58
C LEU A 64 1.82 -6.81 -4.46
N LYS A 65 1.35 -8.06 -4.45
CA LYS A 65 1.89 -9.11 -5.28
C LYS A 65 1.68 -8.81 -6.76
N GLN A 66 0.49 -8.39 -7.15
CA GLN A 66 0.21 -8.06 -8.55
C GLN A 66 1.05 -6.90 -9.08
N VAL A 67 1.19 -5.81 -8.32
CA VAL A 67 2.05 -4.67 -8.67
C VAL A 67 3.52 -5.07 -8.79
N THR A 68 3.95 -6.11 -8.06
CA THR A 68 5.33 -6.58 -8.05
C THR A 68 5.63 -7.58 -9.16
N GLU A 69 4.72 -8.51 -9.41
CA GLU A 69 4.97 -9.65 -10.30
C GLU A 69 4.47 -9.41 -11.73
N HIS A 70 3.56 -8.44 -11.94
CA HIS A 70 3.00 -8.14 -13.26
C HIS A 70 3.37 -6.74 -13.74
N SER A 71 3.67 -6.64 -15.04
CA SER A 71 3.88 -5.36 -15.73
C SER A 71 2.53 -4.67 -15.99
N LEU A 72 2.00 -4.00 -14.96
CA LEU A 72 0.77 -3.21 -15.07
C LEU A 72 0.99 -1.96 -15.93
N SER A 73 -0.05 -1.52 -16.64
CA SER A 73 -0.02 -0.29 -17.42
C SER A 73 0.28 0.92 -16.53
N LEU A 74 0.91 1.96 -17.09
CA LEU A 74 1.22 3.19 -16.37
C LEU A 74 -0.04 3.79 -15.73
N GLN A 75 -1.14 3.86 -16.48
CA GLN A 75 -2.40 4.41 -16.00
C GLN A 75 -2.94 3.62 -14.81
N LEU A 76 -2.94 2.29 -14.89
CA LEU A 76 -3.43 1.45 -13.80
C LEU A 76 -2.59 1.60 -12.53
N ARG A 77 -1.26 1.73 -12.65
CA ARG A 77 -0.39 1.99 -11.49
C ARG A 77 -0.67 3.35 -10.85
N LEU A 78 -0.97 4.37 -11.65
CA LEU A 78 -1.36 5.69 -11.14
C LEU A 78 -2.73 5.66 -10.46
N ASP A 79 -3.68 4.93 -11.03
CA ASP A 79 -5.02 4.76 -10.45
C ASP A 79 -4.93 4.04 -9.09
N ILE A 80 -4.12 2.98 -8.99
CA ILE A 80 -3.83 2.28 -7.72
C ILE A 80 -3.18 3.24 -6.72
N ARG A 81 -2.15 4.00 -7.13
CA ARG A 81 -1.49 4.99 -6.25
C ARG A 81 -2.50 5.99 -5.69
N ASN A 82 -3.30 6.61 -6.55
CA ASN A 82 -4.25 7.65 -6.16
C ASN A 82 -5.35 7.09 -5.26
N TYR A 83 -5.83 5.89 -5.57
CA TYR A 83 -6.77 5.16 -4.72
C TYR A 83 -6.20 4.96 -3.31
N LEU A 84 -4.97 4.46 -3.18
CA LEU A 84 -4.35 4.19 -1.87
C LEU A 84 -4.12 5.45 -1.04
N ILE A 85 -3.69 6.54 -1.68
CA ILE A 85 -3.53 7.84 -1.02
C ILE A 85 -4.87 8.29 -0.44
N ASN A 86 -5.92 8.29 -1.26
CA ASN A 86 -7.26 8.69 -0.82
C ASN A 86 -7.82 7.76 0.26
N TYR A 87 -7.61 6.45 0.12
CA TYR A 87 -8.07 5.44 1.07
C TYR A 87 -7.38 5.61 2.44
N LEU A 88 -6.05 5.77 2.47
CA LEU A 88 -5.31 5.98 3.70
C LEU A 88 -5.62 7.35 4.33
N ALA A 89 -5.86 8.39 3.54
CA ALA A 89 -6.24 9.71 4.05
C ALA A 89 -7.62 9.70 4.72
N THR A 90 -8.57 8.95 4.17
CA THR A 90 -9.96 8.93 4.65
C THR A 90 -10.22 7.89 5.73
N ARG A 91 -9.68 6.68 5.58
CA ARG A 91 -9.93 5.54 6.48
C ARG A 91 -8.76 5.17 7.37
N GLY A 92 -7.53 5.59 7.05
CA GLY A 92 -6.31 5.21 7.74
C GLY A 92 -6.38 5.25 9.29
N PRO A 93 -6.90 6.33 9.91
CA PRO A 93 -7.00 6.42 11.38
C PRO A 93 -7.91 5.37 12.04
N SER A 94 -8.84 4.76 11.28
CA SER A 94 -9.79 3.76 11.77
C SER A 94 -9.34 2.31 11.53
N LEU A 95 -8.29 2.12 10.75
CA LEU A 95 -7.79 0.79 10.38
C LEU A 95 -6.89 0.21 11.46
N GLN A 96 -6.88 -1.11 11.57
CA GLN A 96 -5.92 -1.80 12.43
C GLN A 96 -4.50 -1.58 11.93
N SER A 97 -3.54 -1.42 12.86
CA SER A 97 -2.15 -1.07 12.56
C SER A 97 -1.50 -1.95 11.50
N PHE A 98 -1.79 -3.25 11.51
CA PHE A 98 -1.23 -4.18 10.53
C PHE A 98 -1.80 -4.00 9.12
N VAL A 99 -3.09 -3.63 8.99
CA VAL A 99 -3.73 -3.32 7.71
C VAL A 99 -3.19 -2.01 7.16
N THR A 100 -3.07 -1.00 8.03
CA THR A 100 -2.45 0.28 7.68
C THR A 100 -1.02 0.06 7.17
N ALA A 101 -0.22 -0.77 7.86
CA ALA A 101 1.13 -1.10 7.45
C ALA A 101 1.20 -1.79 6.07
N SER A 102 0.31 -2.75 5.77
CA SER A 102 0.32 -3.44 4.47
C SER A 102 -0.08 -2.52 3.32
N LEU A 103 -1.05 -1.63 3.52
CA LEU A 103 -1.46 -0.62 2.53
C LEU A 103 -0.33 0.40 2.26
N ILE A 104 0.39 0.79 3.30
CA ILE A 104 1.58 1.64 3.17
C ILE A 104 2.67 0.93 2.37
N GLN A 105 2.94 -0.34 2.65
CA GLN A 105 3.92 -1.11 1.89
C GLN A 105 3.56 -1.19 0.41
N LEU A 106 2.28 -1.38 0.10
CA LEU A 106 1.75 -1.34 -1.26
C LEU A 106 1.98 0.03 -1.91
N LEU A 107 1.64 1.14 -1.23
CA LEU A 107 1.86 2.50 -1.75
C LEU A 107 3.35 2.77 -2.03
N CYS A 108 4.24 2.35 -1.11
CA CYS A 108 5.69 2.41 -1.30
C CYS A 108 6.13 1.62 -2.54
N ARG A 109 5.59 0.41 -2.73
CA ARG A 109 5.95 -0.46 -3.85
C ARG A 109 5.52 0.13 -5.19
N VAL A 110 4.28 0.60 -5.28
CA VAL A 110 3.74 1.26 -6.47
C VAL A 110 4.57 2.48 -6.83
N THR A 111 4.89 3.32 -5.82
CA THR A 111 5.70 4.52 -6.04
C THR A 111 7.12 4.19 -6.48
N LYS A 112 7.75 3.18 -5.86
CA LYS A 112 9.10 2.73 -6.23
C LYS A 112 9.16 2.30 -7.70
N PHE A 113 8.19 1.51 -8.16
CA PHE A 113 8.18 1.06 -9.56
C PHE A 113 7.81 2.17 -10.53
N GLY A 114 6.96 3.11 -10.15
CA GLY A 114 6.58 4.24 -11.00
C GLY A 114 7.56 5.42 -10.97
N TRP A 115 8.53 5.42 -10.05
CA TRP A 115 9.36 6.60 -9.76
C TRP A 115 10.05 7.18 -11.01
N PHE A 116 10.56 6.33 -11.89
CA PHE A 116 11.25 6.79 -13.10
C PHE A 116 10.35 6.88 -14.33
N ASP A 117 9.13 6.34 -14.24
CA ASP A 117 8.23 6.28 -15.38
C ASP A 117 7.44 7.58 -15.56
N ASP A 118 7.07 8.24 -14.46
CA ASP A 118 6.25 9.45 -14.48
C ASP A 118 6.44 10.33 -13.24
N ASP A 119 6.47 11.65 -13.42
CA ASP A 119 6.63 12.63 -12.33
C ASP A 119 5.54 12.53 -11.26
N ARG A 120 4.33 12.13 -11.64
CA ARG A 120 3.17 12.03 -10.73
C ARG A 120 3.39 11.04 -9.59
N PHE A 121 4.29 10.06 -9.73
CA PHE A 121 4.64 9.18 -8.61
C PHE A 121 5.41 9.92 -7.50
N ARG A 122 6.14 10.99 -7.83
CA ARG A 122 6.89 11.81 -6.86
C ARG A 122 5.99 12.67 -5.99
N ASP A 123 4.79 12.99 -6.47
CA ASP A 123 3.83 13.80 -5.74
C ASP A 123 3.35 13.14 -4.46
N VAL A 124 3.62 11.83 -4.27
CA VAL A 124 3.20 11.07 -3.07
C VAL A 124 3.76 11.71 -1.81
N VAL A 125 4.94 12.33 -1.90
CA VAL A 125 5.58 13.03 -0.79
C VAL A 125 4.72 14.20 -0.34
N ASN A 126 4.21 14.98 -1.28
CA ASN A 126 3.36 16.13 -0.98
C ASN A 126 2.01 15.66 -0.42
N ASP A 127 1.42 14.64 -1.02
CA ASP A 127 0.11 14.12 -0.66
C ASP A 127 0.12 13.51 0.76
N CYS A 128 1.15 12.70 1.07
CA CYS A 128 1.29 12.03 2.38
C CYS A 128 1.60 13.00 3.53
N THR A 129 2.28 14.12 3.26
CA THR A 129 2.68 15.10 4.29
C THR A 129 1.47 15.65 5.05
N ASN A 130 0.30 15.72 4.43
CA ASN A 130 -0.90 16.30 5.02
C ASN A 130 -1.64 15.38 6.00
N PHE A 131 -1.45 14.05 5.93
CA PHE A 131 -2.26 13.11 6.74
C PHE A 131 -1.45 12.07 7.53
N LEU A 132 -0.15 11.90 7.25
CA LEU A 132 0.67 10.83 7.84
C LEU A 132 1.80 11.35 8.76
N ILE A 133 1.70 12.47 9.49
CA ILE A 133 2.84 12.95 10.31
C ILE A 133 3.44 11.87 11.25
N GLN A 134 2.60 11.01 11.85
CA GLN A 134 3.06 9.89 12.70
C GLN A 134 3.63 8.71 11.90
N VAL A 135 3.15 8.50 10.69
CA VAL A 135 3.38 7.31 9.87
C VAL A 135 4.43 7.55 8.78
N ILE A 136 4.67 8.81 8.44
CA ILE A 136 5.76 9.34 7.60
C ILE A 136 7.10 8.92 8.18
N PHE A 137 7.25 8.83 9.50
CA PHE A 137 8.47 8.30 10.09
C PHE A 137 8.71 6.85 9.68
N LEU A 138 7.67 6.01 9.70
CA LEU A 138 7.74 4.62 9.22
C LEU A 138 7.91 4.56 7.70
N PHE A 139 7.24 5.43 6.96
CA PHE A 139 7.32 5.55 5.49
C PHE A 139 8.73 5.96 5.04
N LEU A 140 9.33 6.94 5.72
CA LEU A 140 10.71 7.38 5.53
C LEU A 140 11.69 6.28 5.94
N LEU A 141 11.48 5.61 7.08
CA LEU A 141 12.32 4.47 7.48
C LEU A 141 12.25 3.33 6.47
N CYS A 142 11.07 3.02 5.93
CA CYS A 142 10.91 2.01 4.88
C CYS A 142 11.56 2.44 3.57
N ILE A 143 11.42 3.70 3.14
CA ILE A 143 12.09 4.19 1.92
C ILE A 143 13.61 4.21 2.10
N VAL A 144 14.12 4.63 3.27
CA VAL A 144 15.54 4.61 3.61
C VAL A 144 16.06 3.18 3.70
N ALA A 145 15.33 2.26 4.33
CA ALA A 145 15.70 0.85 4.45
C ALA A 145 15.61 0.10 3.11
N ILE A 146 14.65 0.44 2.25
CA ILE A 146 14.61 -0.05 0.86
C ILE A 146 15.74 0.59 0.04
N GLY A 147 16.15 1.82 0.38
CA GLY A 147 17.34 2.50 -0.13
C GLY A 147 18.64 1.75 0.15
N SER A 148 18.73 1.00 1.25
CA SER A 148 19.87 0.11 1.56
C SER A 148 20.00 -1.10 0.61
N ILE A 149 18.96 -1.38 -0.21
CA ILE A 149 18.98 -2.42 -1.25
C ILE A 149 19.23 -1.79 -2.64
N PHE A 150 19.13 -0.47 -2.77
CA PHE A 150 19.52 0.24 -3.99
C PHE A 150 21.02 0.54 -3.93
N ASP A 151 21.81 -0.39 -4.44
CA ASP A 151 23.20 -0.10 -4.77
C ASP A 151 23.25 1.04 -5.82
N HIS A 152 24.10 2.01 -5.53
CA HIS A 152 24.45 3.24 -6.24
C HIS A 152 23.38 4.11 -6.96
N SER A 153 23.17 5.27 -6.32
CA SER A 153 23.26 6.63 -6.90
C SER A 153 21.99 7.29 -7.47
N HIS A 154 21.79 8.55 -7.04
CA HIS A 154 20.76 9.55 -7.42
C HIS A 154 19.39 9.56 -6.72
N VAL A 155 18.66 8.45 -6.57
CA VAL A 155 17.27 8.52 -6.03
C VAL A 155 17.22 8.88 -4.54
N PHE A 156 18.09 8.26 -3.74
CA PHE A 156 18.18 8.49 -2.31
C PHE A 156 18.50 9.95 -1.98
N VAL A 157 19.48 10.53 -2.71
CA VAL A 157 19.92 11.92 -2.51
C VAL A 157 18.83 12.90 -2.96
N SER A 158 18.18 12.68 -4.11
CA SER A 158 17.08 13.53 -4.56
C SER A 158 15.87 13.47 -3.62
N PHE A 159 15.52 12.28 -3.10
CA PHE A 159 14.41 12.12 -2.17
C PHE A 159 14.70 12.78 -0.82
N CYS A 160 15.89 12.56 -0.25
CA CYS A 160 16.33 13.23 0.97
C CYS A 160 16.43 14.76 0.79
N LEU A 161 16.87 15.27 -0.37
CA LEU A 161 16.91 16.71 -0.68
C LEU A 161 15.50 17.29 -0.88
N LEU A 162 14.57 16.59 -1.52
CA LEU A 162 13.18 17.03 -1.68
C LEU A 162 12.47 17.12 -0.33
N ILE A 163 12.65 16.09 0.51
CA ILE A 163 12.12 16.04 1.87
C ILE A 163 12.78 17.13 2.73
N SER A 164 14.11 17.29 2.69
CA SER A 164 14.81 18.33 3.45
C SER A 164 14.40 19.74 3.01
N ASN A 165 14.25 19.99 1.71
CA ASN A 165 13.79 21.28 1.20
C ASN A 165 12.31 21.56 1.54
N LYS A 166 11.43 20.55 1.48
CA LYS A 166 9.99 20.71 1.79
C LYS A 166 9.69 20.80 3.29
N ILE A 167 10.41 20.05 4.13
CA ILE A 167 10.32 20.15 5.59
C ILE A 167 10.85 21.52 6.06
N SER A 168 11.97 21.98 5.48
CA SER A 168 12.55 23.29 5.77
C SER A 168 11.62 24.45 5.34
N THR A 169 10.88 24.32 4.24
CA THR A 169 10.02 25.39 3.72
C THR A 169 8.61 25.45 4.30
N LYS A 170 8.08 24.40 4.96
CA LYS A 170 6.71 24.43 5.48
C LYS A 170 6.51 24.09 6.96
N SER A 171 7.42 23.38 7.64
CA SER A 171 7.12 22.87 9.00
C SER A 171 7.95 23.50 10.13
N ILE A 172 9.11 24.11 9.84
CA ILE A 172 9.91 24.73 10.91
C ILE A 172 9.43 26.15 11.23
N PHE A 173 8.85 26.87 10.27
CA PHE A 173 8.45 28.28 10.46
C PHE A 173 7.07 28.48 11.10
N SER A 174 6.18 27.47 11.15
CA SER A 174 4.88 27.58 11.83
C SER A 174 4.76 26.76 13.12
N ALA A 175 5.81 26.02 13.50
CA ALA A 175 5.92 25.40 14.81
C ALA A 175 6.71 26.28 15.82
N PHE A 176 7.21 27.44 15.38
CA PHE A 176 7.96 28.40 16.19
C PHE A 176 7.38 29.84 16.15
N LEU A 177 6.15 30.01 15.67
CA LEU A 177 5.41 31.28 15.78
C LEU A 177 3.95 31.04 16.16
#